data_AF-A0AAN8IE77-F1
#
_entry.id   AF-A0AAN8IE77-F1
#
_cell.length_a   1.000
_cell.length_b   1.000
_cell.length_c   1.000
_cell.angle_alpha   90.00
_cell.angle_beta   90.00
_cell.angle_gamma   90.00
#
_symmetry.space_group_name_H-M   'P 1'
#
loop_
_entity.id
_entity.type
_entity.pdbx_description
1 polymer ?
#
loop_
_entity_poly.entity_id
_entity_poly.type
_entity_poly.pdbx_seq_one_letter_code
_entity_poly.pdbx_strand_id
1 'polypeptide(L)'
;SLPSVACQRCTAAQVSFDSANGDPGRIDSDFRLETNDPATGCLRLTAICTAQAGFFSFMEFNVIERGPAENQNMGQVTEALLECMNGAWFYAGIRQVNSVQCTEAPLP
;
A
#
# COMPACT_ATOMS: atom_id res chain seq x y z
N SER A 1 13.01 24.10 3.08
CA SER A 1 11.59 24.42 2.84
C SER A 1 10.81 23.96 4.06
N LEU A 2 9.88 24.76 4.59
CA LEU A 2 8.94 24.25 5.59
C LEU A 2 8.12 23.14 4.92
N PRO A 3 7.84 22.01 5.59
CA PRO A 3 6.96 20.99 5.03
C PRO A 3 5.64 21.66 4.69
N SER A 4 5.12 21.42 3.49
CA SER A 4 3.81 21.96 3.14
C SER A 4 2.81 21.38 4.15
N VAL A 5 2.07 22.25 4.85
CA VAL A 5 1.04 21.82 5.83
C VAL A 5 0.03 20.86 5.18
N ALA A 6 -0.06 20.85 3.85
CA ALA A 6 -0.92 19.98 3.06
C ALA A 6 -0.48 18.50 3.06
N CYS A 7 0.82 18.18 3.11
CA CYS A 7 1.33 16.79 3.11
C CYS A 7 1.57 16.19 4.51
N GLN A 8 1.06 16.88 5.54
CA GLN A 8 1.06 16.44 6.94
C GLN A 8 -0.35 16.16 7.47
N ARG A 9 -1.36 16.17 6.60
CA ARG A 9 -2.78 16.02 6.97
C ARG A 9 -3.32 14.61 6.80
N CYS A 10 -2.59 13.74 6.11
CA CYS A 10 -3.06 12.39 5.90
C CYS A 10 -3.06 11.61 7.21
N THR A 11 -3.98 10.66 7.31
CA THR A 11 -4.02 9.68 8.40
C THR A 11 -4.10 8.29 7.79
N ALA A 12 -3.59 7.26 8.49
CA ALA A 12 -3.67 5.89 7.99
C ALA A 12 -5.12 5.44 7.77
N ALA A 13 -6.06 5.94 8.59
CA ALA A 13 -7.48 5.62 8.50
C ALA A 13 -8.18 6.11 7.22
N GLN A 14 -7.50 6.91 6.38
CA GLN A 14 -8.02 7.30 5.06
C GLN A 14 -7.89 6.18 4.03
N VAL A 15 -7.09 5.15 4.29
CA VAL A 15 -6.94 3.98 3.42
C VAL A 15 -7.61 2.80 4.11
N SER A 16 -8.54 2.14 3.41
CA SER A 16 -9.08 0.85 3.85
C SER A 16 -8.05 -0.24 3.59
N PHE A 17 -7.62 -0.92 4.63
CA PHE A 17 -6.84 -2.15 4.52
C PHE A 17 -7.79 -3.32 4.74
N ASP A 18 -8.16 -3.98 3.65
CA ASP A 18 -9.12 -5.06 3.67
C ASP A 18 -8.53 -6.32 4.32
N SER A 19 -9.35 -6.98 5.13
CA SER A 19 -9.07 -8.29 5.71
C SER A 19 -9.53 -9.42 4.78
N ALA A 20 -8.84 -10.55 4.81
CA ALA A 20 -9.18 -11.73 4.03
C ALA A 20 -10.53 -12.33 4.42
N ASN A 21 -10.95 -12.19 5.69
CA ASN A 21 -12.23 -12.70 6.21
C ASN A 21 -12.50 -14.20 5.92
N GLY A 22 -11.45 -14.99 5.69
CA GLY A 22 -11.54 -16.41 5.35
C GLY A 22 -11.82 -16.70 3.86
N ASP A 23 -11.82 -15.68 3.00
CA ASP A 23 -11.99 -15.84 1.56
C ASP A 23 -10.77 -16.57 0.96
N PRO A 24 -10.96 -17.68 0.22
CA PRO A 24 -9.86 -18.42 -0.39
C PRO A 24 -9.02 -17.56 -1.34
N GLY A 25 -7.69 -17.61 -1.17
CA GLY A 25 -6.74 -16.85 -1.98
C GLY A 25 -6.67 -15.35 -1.67
N ARG A 26 -7.41 -14.87 -0.64
CA ARG A 26 -7.22 -13.54 -0.05
C ARG A 26 -6.29 -13.64 1.14
N ILE A 27 -5.52 -12.59 1.36
CA ILE A 27 -4.67 -12.40 2.54
C ILE A 27 -4.96 -11.02 3.13
N ASP A 28 -4.74 -10.88 4.43
CA ASP A 28 -4.92 -9.59 5.10
C ASP A 28 -3.94 -8.57 4.50
N SER A 29 -4.46 -7.38 4.18
CA SER A 29 -3.62 -6.23 3.89
C SER A 29 -3.26 -5.51 5.18
N ASP A 30 -2.03 -4.98 5.23
CA ASP A 30 -1.52 -4.28 6.41
C ASP A 30 -0.75 -3.02 5.98
N PHE A 31 -0.33 -2.23 6.96
CA PHE A 31 0.49 -1.05 6.73
C PHE A 31 1.53 -0.80 7.81
N ARG A 32 2.55 -0.04 7.43
CA ARG A 32 3.54 0.52 8.34
C ARG A 32 3.63 2.03 8.13
N LEU A 33 3.52 2.80 9.21
CA LEU A 33 3.87 4.22 9.16
C LEU A 33 5.38 4.34 9.10
N GLU A 34 5.85 5.09 8.11
CA GLU A 34 7.28 5.31 7.90
C GLU A 34 7.72 6.61 8.58
N THR A 35 9.03 6.77 8.71
CA THR A 35 9.58 8.11 8.96
C THR A 35 9.17 9.05 7.82
N ASN A 36 8.93 10.32 8.12
CA ASN A 36 8.64 11.30 7.08
C ASN A 36 9.75 11.34 6.02
N ASP A 37 9.39 11.70 4.80
CA ASP A 37 10.37 11.88 3.74
C ASP A 37 11.42 12.93 4.16
N PRO A 38 12.72 12.63 4.12
CA PRO A 38 13.75 13.53 4.65
C PRO A 38 13.97 14.78 3.78
N ALA A 39 13.58 14.75 2.50
CA ALA A 39 13.76 15.87 1.58
C ALA A 39 12.60 16.87 1.66
N THR A 40 11.37 16.38 1.81
CA THR A 40 10.13 17.16 1.75
C THR A 40 9.46 17.32 3.12
N GLY A 41 9.79 16.44 4.06
CA GLY A 41 9.14 16.34 5.37
C GLY A 41 7.75 15.71 5.33
N CYS A 42 7.27 15.22 4.18
CA CYS A 42 5.92 14.70 4.00
C CYS A 42 5.70 13.32 4.65
N LEU A 43 4.46 13.02 5.06
CA LEU A 43 4.14 11.72 5.66
C LEU A 43 4.28 10.61 4.63
N ARG A 44 4.75 9.45 5.10
CA ARG A 44 4.91 8.24 4.30
C ARG A 44 4.24 7.06 5.01
N LEU A 45 3.61 6.19 4.23
CA LEU A 45 2.99 4.96 4.69
C LEU A 45 3.34 3.86 3.70
N THR A 46 3.75 2.70 4.17
CA THR A 46 3.98 1.52 3.33
C THR A 46 2.79 0.59 3.47
N ALA A 47 2.08 0.33 2.37
CA ALA A 47 1.09 -0.75 2.29
C ALA A 47 1.82 -2.08 2.11
N ILE A 48 1.33 -3.15 2.73
CA ILE A 48 2.01 -4.44 2.82
C ILE A 48 1.01 -5.57 2.53
N CYS A 49 1.36 -6.45 1.60
CA CYS A 49 0.76 -7.75 1.40
C CYS A 49 1.79 -8.84 1.70
N THR A 50 1.50 -9.77 2.60
CA THR A 50 2.39 -10.90 2.91
C THR A 50 1.65 -12.22 2.69
N ALA A 51 2.04 -12.94 1.64
CA ALA A 51 1.50 -14.25 1.32
C ALA A 51 2.07 -15.34 2.23
N GLN A 52 1.41 -16.49 2.24
CA GLN A 52 1.90 -17.69 2.90
C GLN A 52 3.21 -18.19 2.27
N ALA A 53 3.98 -18.96 3.05
CA ALA A 53 5.18 -19.62 2.51
C ALA A 53 4.77 -20.55 1.36
N GLY A 54 5.45 -20.43 0.20
CA GLY A 54 5.08 -21.18 -1.01
C GLY A 54 4.06 -20.49 -1.91
N PHE A 55 3.77 -19.20 -1.66
CA PHE A 55 2.88 -18.37 -2.47
C PHE A 55 3.53 -17.05 -2.86
N PHE A 56 3.06 -16.47 -3.96
CA PHE A 56 3.27 -15.09 -4.35
C PHE A 56 2.17 -14.20 -3.79
N SER A 57 2.53 -13.01 -3.34
CA SER A 57 1.57 -11.96 -2.97
C SER A 57 1.27 -11.05 -4.15
N PHE A 58 0.04 -10.55 -4.21
CA PHE A 58 -0.40 -9.53 -5.15
C PHE A 58 -1.24 -8.49 -4.43
N MET A 59 -0.91 -7.22 -4.66
CA MET A 59 -1.63 -6.07 -4.12
C MET A 59 -2.51 -5.44 -5.20
N GLU A 60 -3.69 -4.94 -4.82
CA GLU A 60 -4.56 -4.12 -5.67
C GLU A 60 -4.97 -2.85 -4.93
N PHE A 61 -4.97 -1.71 -5.62
CA PHE A 61 -5.46 -0.44 -5.07
C PHE A 61 -6.87 -0.13 -5.54
N ASN A 62 -7.65 0.53 -4.68
CA ASN A 62 -8.99 1.09 -4.96
C ASN A 62 -10.04 0.10 -5.45
N VAL A 63 -9.77 -1.21 -5.37
CA VAL A 63 -10.53 -2.29 -6.02
C VAL A 63 -10.50 -2.10 -7.55
N ILE A 64 -10.21 -3.17 -8.31
CA ILE A 64 -10.20 -3.22 -9.79
C ILE A 64 -9.26 -2.27 -10.56
N GLU A 65 -8.57 -1.34 -9.92
CA GLU A 65 -7.72 -0.37 -10.62
C GLU A 65 -6.28 -0.87 -10.86
N ARG A 66 -5.98 -2.15 -10.62
CA ARG A 66 -4.63 -2.77 -10.61
C ARG A 66 -3.79 -2.39 -9.38
N GLY A 67 -2.66 -3.07 -9.23
CA GLY A 67 -1.71 -2.89 -8.14
C GLY A 67 -0.50 -2.01 -8.42
N PRO A 68 0.45 -1.99 -7.47
CA PRO A 68 1.78 -1.42 -7.65
C PRO A 68 2.61 -2.22 -8.67
N ALA A 69 3.66 -1.61 -9.22
CA ALA A 69 4.58 -2.25 -10.16
C ALA A 69 5.34 -3.42 -9.51
N GLU A 70 5.52 -3.36 -8.20
CA GLU A 70 6.20 -4.33 -7.35
C GLU A 70 5.56 -5.73 -7.41
N ASN A 71 4.29 -5.84 -7.79
CA ASN A 71 3.65 -7.13 -8.09
C ASN A 71 4.43 -7.96 -9.14
N GLN A 72 5.17 -7.31 -10.05
CA GLN A 72 5.97 -7.98 -11.08
C GLN A 72 7.16 -8.75 -10.52
N ASN A 73 7.56 -8.47 -9.28
CA ASN A 73 8.64 -9.19 -8.62
C ASN A 73 8.24 -10.61 -8.23
N MET A 74 6.93 -10.91 -8.21
CA MET A 74 6.39 -12.21 -7.80
C MET A 74 7.04 -12.66 -6.48
N GLY A 75 6.93 -11.80 -5.46
CA GLY A 75 7.51 -12.05 -4.14
C GLY A 75 6.47 -12.56 -3.15
N GLN A 76 6.92 -13.22 -2.08
CA GLN A 76 6.05 -13.54 -0.94
C GLN A 76 5.53 -12.27 -0.25
N VAL A 77 6.30 -11.18 -0.29
CA VAL A 77 5.93 -9.88 0.25
C VAL A 77 5.88 -8.86 -0.89
N THR A 78 4.79 -8.10 -0.95
CA THR A 78 4.65 -6.91 -1.79
C THR A 78 4.48 -5.71 -0.89
N GLU A 79 5.42 -4.78 -0.96
CA GLU A 79 5.35 -3.49 -0.27
C GLU A 79 5.15 -2.37 -1.30
N ALA A 80 4.31 -1.39 -0.97
CA ALA A 80 4.12 -0.19 -1.80
C ALA A 80 4.18 1.07 -0.93
N LEU A 81 5.13 1.95 -1.24
CA LEU A 81 5.27 3.23 -0.56
C LEU A 81 4.22 4.22 -1.08
N LEU A 82 3.44 4.76 -0.15
CA LEU A 82 2.47 5.81 -0.36
C LEU A 82 2.97 7.11 0.27
N GLU A 83 2.83 8.20 -0.47
CA GLU A 83 3.23 9.53 -0.04
C GLU A 83 1.99 10.40 0.18
N CYS A 84 1.95 11.12 1.30
CA CYS A 84 0.87 12.06 1.54
C CYS A 84 1.04 13.28 0.63
N MET A 85 0.06 13.56 -0.20
CA MET A 85 0.04 14.73 -1.09
C MET A 85 -1.33 15.39 -0.98
N ASN A 86 -1.33 16.67 -0.58
CA ASN A 86 -2.56 17.47 -0.49
C ASN A 86 -3.68 16.83 0.36
N GLY A 87 -3.31 16.08 1.41
CA GLY A 87 -4.26 15.43 2.31
C GLY A 87 -4.81 14.08 1.86
N ALA A 88 -4.26 13.49 0.79
CA ALA A 88 -4.55 12.13 0.35
C ALA A 88 -3.26 11.32 0.09
N TRP A 89 -3.38 9.98 0.10
CA TRP A 89 -2.26 9.08 -0.13
C TRP A 89 -2.09 8.77 -1.61
N PHE A 90 -0.87 8.85 -2.12
CA PHE A 90 -0.55 8.57 -3.52
C PHE A 90 0.56 7.54 -3.67
N TYR A 91 0.37 6.61 -4.59
CA TYR A 91 1.44 5.76 -5.11
C TYR A 91 2.11 6.44 -6.31
N ALA A 92 3.45 6.46 -6.31
CA ALA A 92 4.29 7.04 -7.34
C ALA A 92 3.92 8.51 -7.71
N GLY A 93 3.35 9.25 -6.76
CA GLY A 93 2.93 10.64 -6.92
C GLY A 93 1.76 10.89 -7.88
N ILE A 94 1.18 9.86 -8.49
CA ILE A 94 0.18 10.00 -9.55
C ILE A 94 -1.16 9.32 -9.24
N ARG A 95 -1.14 8.26 -8.43
CA ARG A 95 -2.31 7.43 -8.21
C ARG A 95 -2.77 7.52 -6.77
N GLN A 96 -3.92 8.16 -6.55
CA GLN A 96 -4.51 8.22 -5.22
C GLN A 96 -4.91 6.82 -4.77
N VAL A 97 -4.66 6.48 -3.50
CA VAL A 97 -4.99 5.20 -2.90
C VAL A 97 -5.93 5.42 -1.71
N ASN A 98 -7.10 4.81 -1.78
CA ASN A 98 -8.16 4.86 -0.76
C ASN A 98 -8.47 3.46 -0.20
N SER A 99 -8.07 2.39 -0.89
CA SER A 99 -8.12 1.03 -0.36
C SER A 99 -6.99 0.16 -0.91
N VAL A 100 -6.64 -0.87 -0.16
CA VAL A 100 -5.69 -1.92 -0.51
C VAL A 100 -6.35 -3.28 -0.28
N GLN A 101 -6.24 -4.14 -1.29
CA GLN A 101 -6.61 -5.54 -1.21
C GLN A 101 -5.39 -6.40 -1.53
N CYS A 102 -5.30 -7.55 -0.87
CA CYS A 102 -4.22 -8.49 -1.09
C CYS A 102 -4.78 -9.87 -1.49
N THR A 103 -4.11 -10.49 -2.44
CA THR A 103 -4.37 -11.86 -2.87
C THR A 103 -3.07 -12.64 -2.92
N GLU A 104 -3.17 -13.96 -2.98
CA GLU A 104 -2.02 -14.83 -3.15
C GLU A 104 -2.25 -15.89 -4.22
N ALA A 105 -1.17 -16.34 -4.84
CA ALA A 105 -1.19 -17.45 -5.79
C ALA A 105 -0.03 -18.43 -5.50
N PRO A 106 -0.20 -19.75 -5.70
CA PRO A 106 0.88 -20.70 -5.48
C PRO A 106 2.11 -20.41 -6.35
N LEU A 107 3.29 -20.76 -5.84
CA LEU A 107 4.50 -20.82 -6.66
C LEU A 107 4.32 -21.85 -7.81
N PRO A 108 5.02 -21.67 -8.95
CA PRO A 108 4.94 -22.59 -10.08
C PRO A 108 5.60 -23.95 -9.80
#